data_AF-A0A3M2VX74-F1
#
_entry.id   AF-A0A3M2VX74-F1
#
_cell.length_a   1.000
_cell.length_b   1.000
_cell.length_c   1.000
_cell.angle_alpha   90.00
_cell.angle_beta   90.00
_cell.angle_gamma   90.00
#
_symmetry.space_group_name_H-M   'P 1'
#
loop_
_entity.id
_entity.type
_entity.pdbx_description
1 polymer ?
#
loop_
_entity_poly.entity_id
_entity_poly.type
_entity_poly.pdbx_seq_one_letter_code
_entity_poly.pdbx_strand_id
1 'polypeptide(L)'
;MQSAQASTLEAINHTHWAINRFSIDGQSGIDIIGPYQGGGGGCCYVTPSRWSQDLTVRVDWETGVAYSYDNPGLADEAKYDAWLDKIDAQKRRHSKVVYVPDYTGQKVCGLTVHFLPCDDVQVTTSCYAFGSPEYPIKTPLHLPEPQSCPK
;
A
#
# COMPACT_ATOMS: atom_id res chain seq x y z
N MET A 1 -16.85 -15.82 16.86
CA MET A 1 -15.39 -15.97 16.70
C MET A 1 -14.75 -14.77 17.34
N GLN A 2 -13.85 -14.95 18.31
CA GLN A 2 -13.15 -13.82 18.94
C GLN A 2 -12.28 -13.15 17.89
N SER A 3 -12.54 -11.87 17.65
CA SER A 3 -11.79 -11.00 16.75
C SER A 3 -10.77 -10.23 17.59
N ALA A 4 -9.54 -10.08 17.12
CA ALA A 4 -8.64 -9.05 17.65
C ALA A 4 -9.02 -7.73 16.96
N GLN A 5 -9.31 -6.67 17.73
CA GLN A 5 -9.90 -5.44 17.20
C GLN A 5 -9.09 -4.19 17.58
N ALA A 6 -9.05 -3.25 16.62
CA ALA A 6 -8.36 -1.95 16.61
C ALA A 6 -6.84 -2.02 16.37
N SER A 7 -6.45 -2.58 15.24
CA SER A 7 -5.08 -2.48 14.74
C SER A 7 -5.00 -1.61 13.48
N THR A 8 -3.80 -1.10 13.18
CA THR A 8 -3.56 -0.14 12.10
C THR A 8 -3.41 -0.85 10.75
N LEU A 9 -3.89 -0.17 9.71
CA LEU A 9 -3.53 -0.41 8.32
C LEU A 9 -2.42 0.55 7.94
N GLU A 10 -1.27 -0.03 7.66
CA GLU A 10 -0.06 0.69 7.31
C GLU A 10 0.41 0.26 5.93
N ALA A 11 1.32 1.03 5.35
CA ALA A 11 1.92 0.72 4.08
C ALA A 11 3.37 1.16 4.00
N ILE A 12 4.17 0.40 3.27
CA ILE A 12 5.51 0.74 2.82
C ILE A 12 5.49 0.69 1.29
N ASN A 13 5.82 1.80 0.65
CA ASN A 13 5.88 1.89 -0.80
C ASN A 13 7.34 1.76 -1.26
N HIS A 14 7.65 0.69 -1.98
CA HIS A 14 8.98 0.44 -2.55
C HIS A 14 9.10 0.94 -4.00
N THR A 15 8.10 1.64 -4.51
CA THR A 15 7.98 2.03 -5.91
C THR A 15 8.25 3.52 -6.13
N HIS A 16 8.44 3.89 -7.38
CA HIS A 16 8.64 5.27 -7.80
C HIS A 16 7.33 6.07 -7.95
N TRP A 17 6.19 5.39 -8.02
CA TRP A 17 4.87 6.02 -8.05
C TRP A 17 4.39 6.28 -6.64
N ALA A 18 3.56 7.30 -6.45
CA ALA A 18 2.80 7.42 -5.21
C ALA A 18 1.65 6.41 -5.21
N ILE A 19 1.28 5.93 -4.03
CA ILE A 19 0.05 5.19 -3.79
C ILE A 19 -1.02 6.22 -3.39
N ASN A 20 -1.82 6.65 -4.36
CA ASN A 20 -2.84 7.71 -4.20
C ASN A 20 -4.00 7.27 -3.28
N ARG A 21 -4.20 5.96 -3.13
CA ARG A 21 -5.09 5.32 -2.17
C ARG A 21 -4.82 3.83 -2.14
N PHE A 22 -5.17 3.21 -1.02
CA PHE A 22 -5.27 1.76 -0.95
C PHE A 22 -6.35 1.32 0.05
N SER A 23 -6.80 0.08 -0.11
CA SER A 23 -7.68 -0.59 0.82
C SER A 23 -7.37 -2.08 0.92
N ILE A 24 -7.70 -2.67 2.06
CA ILE A 24 -7.62 -4.11 2.29
C ILE A 24 -9.03 -4.62 2.57
N ASP A 25 -9.52 -5.54 1.74
CA ASP A 25 -10.88 -6.05 1.77
C ASP A 25 -11.95 -4.94 1.82
N GLY A 26 -11.68 -3.83 1.13
CA GLY A 26 -12.53 -2.63 1.10
C GLY A 26 -12.34 -1.66 2.28
N GLN A 27 -11.55 -2.01 3.29
CA GLN A 27 -11.20 -1.10 4.39
C GLN A 27 -10.08 -0.15 3.97
N SER A 28 -10.35 1.16 4.01
CA SER A 28 -9.40 2.19 3.58
C SER A 28 -8.17 2.30 4.48
N GLY A 29 -6.99 2.42 3.87
CA GLY A 29 -5.74 2.76 4.54
C GLY A 29 -5.60 4.23 4.93
N ILE A 30 -6.56 5.08 4.52
CA ILE A 30 -6.68 6.54 4.73
C ILE A 30 -5.61 7.38 4.03
N ASP A 31 -4.35 6.97 4.09
CA ASP A 31 -3.21 7.80 3.72
C ASP A 31 -2.77 7.65 2.24
N ILE A 32 -2.11 8.68 1.72
CA ILE A 32 -1.38 8.65 0.45
C ILE A 32 0.07 8.33 0.77
N ILE A 33 0.62 7.29 0.13
CA ILE A 33 2.00 6.87 0.40
C ILE A 33 2.90 7.36 -0.72
N GLY A 34 3.79 8.29 -0.40
CA GLY A 34 4.77 8.78 -1.37
C GLY A 34 5.70 7.66 -1.88
N PRO A 35 6.41 7.86 -3.00
CA PRO A 35 7.44 6.98 -3.48
C PRO A 35 8.50 6.74 -2.40
N TYR A 36 8.88 5.48 -2.19
CA TYR A 36 9.94 5.11 -1.24
C TYR A 36 9.68 5.62 0.19
N GLN A 37 8.44 5.54 0.65
CA GLN A 37 8.02 6.01 1.99
C GLN A 37 7.14 4.99 2.70
N GLY A 38 7.03 5.14 4.01
CA GLY A 38 6.03 4.46 4.83
C GLY A 38 4.96 5.43 5.32
N GLY A 39 3.76 4.93 5.58
CA GLY A 39 2.63 5.73 6.07
C GLY A 39 1.40 4.87 6.33
N GLY A 40 0.23 5.49 6.35
CA GLY A 40 -1.03 4.84 6.69
C GLY A 40 -1.63 5.38 7.98
N GLY A 41 -2.30 4.50 8.73
CA GLY A 41 -3.08 4.88 9.91
C GLY A 41 -4.58 4.64 9.75
N GLY A 42 -4.99 3.97 8.67
CA GLY A 42 -6.32 3.40 8.56
C GLY A 42 -6.63 2.53 9.78
N CYS A 43 -7.79 2.71 10.39
CA CYS A 43 -8.14 1.92 11.57
C CYS A 43 -8.74 0.57 11.17
N CYS A 44 -8.84 -0.29 12.19
CA CYS A 44 -9.89 -1.29 12.29
C CYS A 44 -9.70 -2.50 11.36
N TYR A 45 -8.45 -2.86 11.04
CA TYR A 45 -8.17 -4.18 10.48
C TYR A 45 -8.56 -5.27 11.48
N VAL A 46 -9.27 -6.29 10.97
CA VAL A 46 -9.71 -7.44 11.76
C VAL A 46 -9.23 -8.69 11.08
N THR A 47 -8.36 -9.44 11.74
CA THR A 47 -7.89 -10.75 11.30
C THR A 47 -8.53 -11.85 12.14
N PRO A 48 -8.71 -13.08 11.62
CA PRO A 48 -9.14 -14.21 12.42
C PRO A 48 -8.20 -14.47 13.61
N SER A 49 -8.75 -14.89 14.74
CA SER A 49 -7.94 -15.24 15.93
C SER A 49 -7.05 -16.47 15.73
N ARG A 50 -7.35 -17.31 14.73
CA ARG A 50 -6.53 -18.44 14.32
C ARG A 50 -6.17 -18.28 12.86
N TRP A 51 -4.89 -18.35 12.56
CA TRP A 51 -4.41 -18.36 11.20
C TRP A 51 -4.75 -19.70 10.52
N SER A 52 -4.89 -19.68 9.19
CA SER A 52 -5.00 -20.86 8.33
C SER A 52 -4.22 -20.61 7.04
N GLN A 53 -3.75 -21.69 6.39
CA GLN A 53 -3.01 -21.60 5.12
C GLN A 53 -3.78 -20.92 3.99
N ASP A 54 -5.11 -20.98 4.03
CA ASP A 54 -5.99 -20.34 3.04
C ASP A 54 -6.36 -18.89 3.41
N LEU A 55 -5.74 -18.31 4.45
CA LEU A 55 -6.04 -16.94 4.85
C LEU A 55 -5.43 -15.95 3.85
N THR A 56 -6.30 -15.26 3.13
CA THR A 56 -5.95 -14.24 2.14
C THR A 56 -6.64 -12.92 2.43
N VAL A 57 -6.07 -11.84 1.91
CA VAL A 57 -6.72 -10.53 1.82
C VAL A 57 -6.67 -10.02 0.39
N ARG A 58 -7.66 -9.24 -0.03
CA ARG A 58 -7.59 -8.46 -1.27
C ARG A 58 -7.04 -7.07 -0.97
N VAL A 59 -5.98 -6.70 -1.67
CA VAL A 59 -5.43 -5.34 -1.67
C VAL A 59 -5.85 -4.66 -2.96
N ASP A 60 -6.52 -3.53 -2.84
CA ASP A 60 -6.89 -2.64 -3.94
C ASP A 60 -6.09 -1.34 -3.78
N TRP A 61 -5.45 -0.83 -4.83
CA TRP A 61 -4.69 0.43 -4.76
C TRP A 61 -4.68 1.20 -6.07
N GLU A 62 -4.34 2.48 -6.00
CA GLU A 62 -4.17 3.35 -7.17
C GLU A 62 -2.76 3.96 -7.15
N THR A 63 -1.99 3.75 -8.22
CA THR A 63 -0.71 4.43 -8.43
C THR A 63 -0.87 5.67 -9.29
N GLY A 64 0.02 6.65 -9.13
CA GLY A 64 0.12 7.81 -10.01
C GLY A 64 1.05 8.90 -9.46
N VAL A 65 1.07 10.06 -10.12
CA VAL A 65 1.72 11.26 -9.56
C VAL A 65 0.81 11.87 -8.52
N ALA A 66 1.35 12.11 -7.31
CA ALA A 66 0.66 12.79 -6.20
C ALA A 66 1.23 14.20 -5.93
N TYR A 67 2.07 14.71 -6.82
CA TYR A 67 2.72 16.02 -6.68
C TYR A 67 2.15 17.04 -7.66
N SER A 68 2.16 18.31 -7.26
CA SER A 68 1.65 19.42 -8.07
C SER A 68 2.76 20.37 -8.55
N TYR A 69 3.97 19.86 -8.77
CA TYR A 69 5.14 20.69 -9.12
C TYR A 69 4.96 21.46 -10.44
N ASP A 70 4.23 20.90 -11.40
CA ASP A 70 3.95 21.50 -12.71
C ASP A 70 2.54 22.11 -12.79
N ASN A 71 1.87 22.31 -11.65
CA ASN A 71 0.55 22.92 -11.62
C ASN A 71 0.61 24.37 -12.18
N PRO A 72 -0.18 24.70 -13.22
CA PRO A 72 -0.14 26.00 -13.88
C PRO A 72 -0.82 27.13 -13.09
N GLY A 73 -1.39 26.83 -11.92
CA GLY A 73 -2.26 27.72 -11.16
C GLY A 73 -3.69 27.77 -11.70
N LEU A 74 -4.55 28.54 -11.04
CA LEU A 74 -5.99 28.62 -11.36
C LEU A 74 -6.35 29.79 -12.29
N ALA A 75 -5.36 30.55 -12.76
CA ALA A 75 -5.60 31.76 -13.55
C ALA A 75 -6.00 31.49 -15.00
N ASP A 76 -5.65 30.31 -15.53
CA ASP A 76 -5.96 29.86 -16.89
C ASP A 76 -6.64 28.49 -16.80
N GLU A 77 -7.96 28.49 -16.91
CA GLU A 77 -8.81 27.29 -16.76
C GLU A 77 -8.44 26.20 -17.77
N ALA A 78 -8.20 26.56 -19.04
CA ALA A 78 -7.84 25.61 -20.07
C ALA A 78 -6.50 24.91 -19.79
N LYS A 79 -5.52 25.64 -19.24
CA LYS A 79 -4.25 25.02 -18.80
C LYS A 79 -4.42 24.15 -17.58
N TYR A 80 -5.26 24.58 -16.63
CA TYR A 80 -5.56 23.81 -15.43
C TYR A 80 -6.25 22.48 -15.77
N ASP A 81 -7.25 22.50 -16.66
CA ASP A 81 -7.95 21.29 -17.12
C ASP A 81 -7.01 20.33 -17.85
N ALA A 82 -6.18 20.84 -18.76
CA ALA A 82 -5.19 20.02 -19.45
C ALA A 82 -4.16 19.39 -18.47
N TRP A 83 -3.83 20.09 -17.38
CA TRP A 83 -2.98 19.56 -16.32
C TRP A 83 -3.70 18.46 -15.53
N LEU A 84 -4.99 18.64 -15.18
CA LEU A 84 -5.79 17.59 -14.53
C LEU A 84 -5.89 16.32 -15.40
N ASP A 85 -6.20 16.47 -16.68
CA ASP A 85 -6.27 15.35 -17.64
C ASP A 85 -4.94 14.58 -17.70
N LYS A 86 -3.81 15.29 -17.69
CA LYS A 86 -2.47 14.70 -17.66
C LYS A 86 -2.22 13.90 -16.38
N ILE A 87 -2.61 14.43 -15.22
CA ILE A 87 -2.46 13.72 -13.93
C ILE A 87 -3.36 12.50 -13.89
N ASP A 88 -4.61 12.61 -14.35
CA ASP A 88 -5.56 11.50 -14.38
C ASP A 88 -5.13 10.39 -15.35
N ALA A 89 -4.55 10.74 -16.49
CA ALA A 89 -4.02 9.78 -17.46
C ALA A 89 -2.87 8.91 -16.93
N GLN A 90 -2.20 9.36 -15.85
CA GLN A 90 -1.12 8.62 -15.19
C GLN A 90 -1.61 7.68 -14.09
N LYS A 91 -2.89 7.79 -13.68
CA LYS A 91 -3.44 6.93 -12.64
C LYS A 91 -3.63 5.51 -13.16
N ARG A 92 -3.28 4.53 -12.34
CA ARG A 92 -3.54 3.11 -12.60
C ARG A 92 -4.15 2.48 -11.37
N ARG A 93 -5.21 1.71 -11.57
CA ARG A 93 -5.87 0.96 -10.50
C ARG A 93 -5.46 -0.49 -10.57
N HIS A 94 -5.21 -1.05 -9.40
CA HIS A 94 -4.68 -2.37 -9.22
C HIS A 94 -5.48 -3.12 -8.16
N SER A 95 -5.48 -4.44 -8.28
CA SER A 95 -6.10 -5.34 -7.31
C SER A 95 -5.31 -6.64 -7.27
N LYS A 96 -4.96 -7.09 -6.07
CA LYS A 96 -4.29 -8.38 -5.87
C LYS A 96 -4.77 -9.06 -4.62
N VAL A 97 -5.05 -10.37 -4.72
CA VAL A 97 -5.28 -11.23 -3.57
C VAL A 97 -3.94 -11.82 -3.15
N VAL A 98 -3.61 -11.70 -1.87
CA VAL A 98 -2.35 -12.22 -1.31
C VAL A 98 -2.60 -12.99 -0.04
N TYR A 99 -1.75 -13.98 0.20
CA TYR A 99 -1.76 -14.76 1.43
C TYR A 99 -1.20 -13.95 2.59
N VAL A 100 -1.83 -14.04 3.75
CA VAL A 100 -1.33 -13.46 5.00
C VAL A 100 -0.32 -14.43 5.60
N PRO A 101 0.93 -14.01 5.87
CA PRO A 101 1.92 -14.87 6.51
C PRO A 101 1.44 -15.44 7.84
N ASP A 102 1.93 -16.63 8.20
CA ASP A 102 1.57 -17.31 9.44
C ASP A 102 1.97 -16.48 10.67
N TYR A 103 0.96 -16.16 11.49
CA TYR A 103 1.11 -15.46 12.77
C TYR A 103 0.78 -16.35 13.97
N THR A 104 0.73 -17.67 13.80
CA THR A 104 0.48 -18.63 14.87
C THR A 104 1.54 -18.47 15.97
N GLY A 105 1.07 -18.30 17.21
CA GLY A 105 1.94 -18.06 18.36
C GLY A 105 2.58 -16.66 18.42
N GLN A 106 2.23 -15.77 17.50
CA GLN A 106 2.74 -14.39 17.44
C GLN A 106 1.65 -13.38 17.79
N LYS A 107 2.06 -12.20 18.27
CA LYS A 107 1.15 -11.06 18.43
C LYS A 107 0.90 -10.41 17.06
N VAL A 108 -0.35 -10.08 16.78
CA VAL A 108 -0.77 -9.32 15.60
C VAL A 108 -0.97 -7.85 16.02
N CYS A 109 -0.35 -6.90 15.32
CA CYS A 109 -0.44 -5.47 15.64
C CYS A 109 -1.11 -4.61 14.56
N GLY A 110 -1.42 -5.19 13.40
CA GLY A 110 -1.91 -4.47 12.22
C GLY A 110 -1.81 -5.32 10.97
N LEU A 111 -2.05 -4.69 9.83
CA LEU A 111 -1.60 -5.19 8.55
C LEU A 111 -0.82 -4.09 7.85
N THR A 112 0.44 -4.36 7.56
CA THR A 112 1.27 -3.48 6.73
C THR A 112 1.33 -4.05 5.32
N VAL A 113 0.96 -3.25 4.32
CA VAL A 113 1.12 -3.60 2.91
C VAL A 113 2.45 -3.08 2.39
N HIS A 114 3.23 -3.92 1.74
CA HIS A 114 4.40 -3.53 0.98
C HIS A 114 4.02 -3.49 -0.50
N PHE A 115 4.00 -2.29 -1.09
CA PHE A 115 3.83 -2.12 -2.53
C PHE A 115 5.18 -2.27 -3.21
N LEU A 116 5.29 -3.24 -4.13
CA LEU A 116 6.52 -3.63 -4.80
C LEU A 116 6.46 -3.24 -6.29
N PRO A 117 7.62 -3.14 -6.97
CA PRO A 117 7.64 -3.02 -8.42
C PRO A 117 6.92 -4.19 -9.13
N CYS A 118 6.55 -3.99 -10.39
CA CYS A 118 5.72 -4.93 -11.18
C CYS A 118 4.31 -5.16 -10.61
N ASP A 119 3.71 -4.16 -9.96
CA ASP A 119 2.37 -4.22 -9.38
C ASP A 119 2.16 -5.42 -8.43
N ASP A 120 3.21 -5.78 -7.69
CA ASP A 120 3.17 -6.83 -6.68
C ASP A 120 3.00 -6.24 -5.27
N VAL A 121 2.46 -7.04 -4.36
CA VAL A 121 2.30 -6.67 -2.95
C VAL A 121 2.66 -7.82 -2.03
N GLN A 122 3.24 -7.46 -0.89
CA GLN A 122 3.40 -8.36 0.25
C GLN A 122 2.67 -7.77 1.45
N VAL A 123 2.27 -8.61 2.40
CA VAL A 123 1.62 -8.15 3.63
C VAL A 123 2.27 -8.76 4.85
N THR A 124 2.19 -8.07 5.98
CA THR A 124 2.67 -8.59 7.27
C THR A 124 1.81 -8.08 8.41
N THR A 125 1.66 -8.91 9.44
CA THR A 125 0.97 -8.57 10.70
C THR A 125 1.92 -8.24 11.84
N SER A 126 3.22 -8.11 11.53
CA SER A 126 4.31 -7.88 12.48
C SER A 126 4.06 -6.67 13.37
N CYS A 127 4.47 -6.79 14.63
CA CYS A 127 4.50 -5.67 15.59
C CYS A 127 5.80 -4.85 15.53
N TYR A 128 6.84 -5.35 14.85
CA TYR A 128 8.08 -4.62 14.66
C TYR A 128 7.92 -3.54 13.59
N ALA A 129 8.70 -2.47 13.68
CA ALA A 129 8.75 -1.43 12.65
C ALA A 129 9.59 -1.90 11.45
N PHE A 130 9.27 -1.38 10.26
CA PHE A 130 10.09 -1.64 9.07
C PHE A 130 11.53 -1.17 9.29
N GLY A 131 12.50 -2.01 8.91
CA GLY A 131 13.93 -1.78 9.15
C GLY A 131 14.47 -2.41 10.44
N SER A 132 13.61 -2.85 11.37
CA SER A 132 14.08 -3.59 12.56
C SER A 132 14.65 -4.97 12.20
N PRO A 133 15.63 -5.49 12.98
CA PRO A 133 16.20 -6.82 12.76
C PRO A 133 15.16 -7.95 12.72
N GLU A 134 14.09 -7.83 13.49
CA GLU A 134 13.03 -8.84 13.62
C GLU A 134 11.90 -8.67 12.59
N TYR A 135 11.87 -7.56 11.84
CA TYR A 135 10.83 -7.31 10.85
C TYR A 135 10.88 -8.36 9.71
N PRO A 136 9.78 -9.02 9.34
CA PRO A 136 9.85 -10.19 8.47
C PRO A 136 10.19 -9.89 7.01
N ILE A 137 9.86 -8.69 6.51
CA ILE A 137 10.12 -8.30 5.11
C ILE A 137 11.42 -7.50 5.05
N LYS A 138 12.44 -8.05 4.38
CA LYS A 138 13.79 -7.45 4.26
C LYS A 138 14.03 -6.73 2.93
N THR A 139 12.98 -6.64 2.12
CA THR A 139 12.96 -5.92 0.86
C THR A 139 13.44 -4.47 1.05
N PRO A 140 14.49 -4.01 0.35
CA PRO A 140 15.00 -2.65 0.50
C PRO A 140 13.97 -1.61 0.07
N LEU A 141 13.98 -0.43 0.68
CA LEU A 141 13.01 0.63 0.37
C LEU A 141 13.11 1.07 -1.09
N HIS A 142 14.33 1.26 -1.60
CA HIS A 142 14.57 1.53 -3.00
C HIS A 142 14.85 0.23 -3.73
N LEU A 143 13.88 -0.23 -4.52
CA LEU A 143 14.02 -1.39 -5.37
C LEU A 143 13.92 -0.96 -6.84
N PRO A 144 14.93 -1.26 -7.68
CA PRO A 144 14.83 -0.98 -9.09
C PRO A 144 13.73 -1.84 -9.70
N GLU A 145 12.92 -1.23 -10.55
CA GLU A 145 11.89 -1.96 -11.27
C GLU A 145 12.53 -2.89 -12.31
N PRO A 146 12.26 -4.20 -12.26
CA PRO A 146 12.75 -5.13 -13.27
C PRO A 146 12.26 -4.75 -14.67
N GLN A 147 13.14 -4.84 -15.67
CA GLN A 147 12.74 -4.60 -17.08
C GLN A 147 11.67 -5.60 -17.58
N SER A 148 11.47 -6.71 -16.87
CA SER A 148 10.49 -7.74 -17.16
C SER A 148 9.10 -7.46 -16.60
N CYS A 149 8.89 -6.34 -15.88
CA CYS A 149 7.54 -6.02 -15.40
C CYS A 149 6.57 -5.86 -16.57
N PRO A 150 5.31 -6.28 -16.42
CA PRO A 150 4.26 -5.95 -17.38
C PRO A 150 4.14 -4.43 -17.52
N LYS A 151 3.80 -3.95 -18.73
CA LYS A 151 3.55 -2.53 -19.01
C LYS A 151 2.07 -2.20 -18.95
#